data_AF-A0A5J5E5E0-F1
#
_entry.id   AF-A0A5J5E5E0-F1
#
_cell.length_a   1.000
_cell.length_b   1.000
_cell.length_c   1.000
_cell.angle_alpha   90.00
_cell.angle_beta   90.00
_cell.angle_gamma   90.00
#
_symmetry.space_group_name_H-M   'P 1'
#
loop_
_entity.id
_entity.type
_entity.pdbx_description
1 polymer ?
#
loop_
_entity_poly.entity_id
_entity_poly.type
_entity_poly.pdbx_seq_one_letter_code
_entity_poly.pdbx_strand_id
1 'polypeptide(L)' 'MSDRIRLTPAMRDLLLDMYATGSAYPIDRNHQRTFDALEALDYIEHASWGRWQITPLGETVAKKLTERNQ' A
#
# COMPACT_ATOMS: atom_id res chain seq x y z
N MET A 1 11.17 -12.69 15.55
CA MET A 1 9.93 -12.93 14.79
C MET A 1 10.00 -12.16 13.49
N SER A 2 10.21 -12.82 12.35
CA SER A 2 9.92 -12.21 11.06
C SER A 2 8.47 -12.55 10.75
N ASP A 3 7.53 -11.80 11.34
CA ASP A 3 6.15 -11.81 10.87
C ASP A 3 6.20 -11.29 9.44
N ARG A 4 6.28 -12.23 8.48
CA ARG A 4 6.05 -11.93 7.08
C ARG A 4 4.62 -11.45 7.01
N ILE A 5 4.44 -10.14 7.09
CA ILE A 5 3.18 -9.45 6.90
C ILE A 5 2.62 -9.99 5.59
N ARG A 6 1.60 -10.84 5.70
CA ARG A 6 0.98 -11.48 4.56
C ARG A 6 -0.04 -10.48 4.04
N LEU A 7 0.41 -9.64 3.12
CA LEU A 7 -0.48 -8.74 2.40
C LEU A 7 -1.61 -9.56 1.79
N THR A 8 -2.85 -9.14 2.04
CA THR A 8 -4.00 -9.70 1.34
C THR A 8 -3.91 -9.30 -0.14
N PRO A 9 -4.63 -9.99 -1.06
CA PRO A 9 -4.64 -9.61 -2.47
C PRO A 9 -5.00 -8.12 -2.67
N ALA A 10 -6.02 -7.61 -1.98
CA ALA A 10 -6.43 -6.21 -2.08
C ALA A 10 -5.36 -5.22 -1.62
N MET A 11 -4.62 -5.54 -0.54
CA MET A 11 -3.51 -4.70 -0.07
C MET A 11 -2.35 -4.69 -1.06
N ARG A 12 -2.06 -5.86 -1.65
CA ARG A 12 -1.01 -5.99 -2.66
C ARG A 12 -1.35 -5.17 -3.90
N ASP A 13 -2.58 -5.31 -4.40
CA ASP A 13 -3.03 -4.63 -5.61
C ASP A 13 -3.03 -3.11 -5.40
N LEU A 14 -3.52 -2.63 -4.26
CA LEU A 14 -3.47 -1.20 -3.91
C LEU A 14 -2.03 -0.68 -3.79
N LEU A 15 -1.14 -1.42 -3.15
CA LEU A 15 0.26 -1.00 -3.01
C LEU A 15 0.98 -0.94 -4.36
N LEU A 16 0.68 -1.87 -5.28
CA LEU A 16 1.22 -1.86 -6.64
C LEU A 16 0.64 -0.71 -7.48
N ASP A 17 -0.65 -0.43 -7.35
CA ASP A 17 -1.31 0.69 -8.02
C ASP A 17 -0.73 2.04 -7.54
N MET A 18 -0.57 2.20 -6.22
CA MET A 18 0.07 3.38 -5.64
C MET A 18 1.55 3.51 -6.03
N TYR A 19 2.26 2.40 -6.21
CA TYR A 19 3.64 2.43 -6.72
C TYR A 19 3.71 2.91 -8.18
N ALA A 20 2.71 2.59 -9.00
CA ALA A 20 2.65 3.04 -10.39
C ALA A 20 2.17 4.50 -10.54
N THR A 21 1.26 4.95 -9.67
CA THR A 21 0.58 6.26 -9.76
C THR A 21 1.12 7.32 -8.79
N GLY A 22 1.84 6.90 -7.75
CA GLY A 22 2.40 7.73 -6.68
C GLY A 22 1.44 8.09 -5.54
N SER A 23 0.12 8.07 -5.78
CA SER A 23 -0.88 8.40 -4.75
C SER A 23 -2.25 7.77 -5.05
N ALA A 24 -3.06 7.55 -4.01
CA ALA A 24 -4.42 7.04 -4.17
C ALA A 24 -5.40 7.64 -3.16
N TYR A 25 -6.69 7.46 -3.41
CA TYR A 25 -7.79 7.86 -2.54
C TYR A 25 -8.78 6.71 -2.36
N PRO A 26 -9.32 6.49 -1.15
CA PRO A 26 -10.34 5.48 -0.91
C PRO A 26 -11.68 5.92 -1.51
N ILE A 27 -12.24 5.08 -2.37
CA ILE A 27 -13.52 5.35 -3.06
C ILE A 27 -14.72 4.90 -2.22
N ASP A 28 -14.52 3.94 -1.29
CA ASP A 28 -15.55 3.42 -0.39
C ASP A 28 -14.98 2.94 0.97
N ARG A 29 -15.87 2.49 1.88
CA ARG A 29 -15.49 2.01 3.23
C ARG A 29 -14.64 0.72 3.23
N ASN A 30 -14.75 -0.13 2.22
CA ASN A 30 -13.92 -1.34 2.14
C ASN A 30 -12.51 -0.97 1.68
N HIS A 31 -12.39 0.01 0.78
CA HIS A 31 -11.12 0.61 0.44
C HIS A 31 -10.48 1.24 1.68
N GLN A 32 -11.21 2.04 2.46
CA GLN A 32 -10.68 2.69 3.67
C GLN A 32 -9.92 1.71 4.60
N ARG A 33 -10.51 0.54 4.90
CA ARG A 33 -9.84 -0.46 5.75
C ARG A 33 -8.52 -0.98 5.18
N THR A 34 -8.40 -1.04 3.85
CA THR A 34 -7.17 -1.46 3.17
C THR A 34 -6.10 -0.38 3.30
N PHE A 35 -6.48 0.89 3.17
CA PHE A 35 -5.58 2.02 3.39
C PHE A 35 -5.11 2.07 4.85
N ASP A 36 -6.02 2.02 5.82
CA ASP A 36 -5.70 2.04 7.24
C ASP A 36 -4.71 0.92 7.62
N ALA A 37 -4.90 -0.27 7.04
CA ALA A 37 -4.06 -1.41 7.32
C ALA A 37 -2.69 -1.35 6.61
N LEU A 38 -2.57 -0.72 5.44
CA LEU A 38 -1.28 -0.43 4.82
C LEU A 38 -0.53 0.71 5.55
N GLU A 39 -1.27 1.68 6.07
CA GLU A 39 -0.74 2.78 6.88
C GLU A 39 -0.22 2.28 8.23
N ALA A 40 -0.94 1.34 8.88
CA ALA A 40 -0.46 0.68 10.10
C ALA A 40 0.84 -0.12 9.90
N LEU A 41 1.17 -0.47 8.66
CA LEU A 41 2.40 -1.16 8.26
C LEU A 41 3.50 -0.21 7.76
N ASP A 42 3.23 1.10 7.78
CA ASP A 42 4.13 2.16 7.31
C ASP A 42 4.46 2.04 5.81
N TYR A 43 3.59 1.42 5.01
CA TYR A 43 3.78 1.28 3.56
C TYR A 43 3.18 2.45 2.78
N ILE A 44 2.17 3.09 3.35
CA ILE A 44 1.56 4.30 2.84
C ILE A 44 1.37 5.26 3.99
N GLU A 45 1.28 6.54 3.71
CA GLU A 45 1.02 7.57 4.72
C GLU A 45 -0.07 8.51 4.24
N HIS A 46 -0.87 9.01 5.17
CA HIS A 46 -1.86 10.03 4.88
C HIS A 46 -1.20 11.35 4.49
N ALA A 47 -1.37 11.74 3.23
CA ALA A 47 -0.99 13.03 2.69
C ALA A 47 -2.12 14.06 2.88
N SER A 48 -1.87 15.31 2.50
CA SER A 48 -2.90 16.36 2.57
C SER A 48 -4.10 16.07 1.67
N TRP A 49 -5.29 16.59 2.03
CA TRP A 49 -6.55 16.50 1.25
C TRP A 49 -7.18 15.11 1.13
N GLY A 50 -6.99 14.22 2.11
CA GLY A 50 -7.62 12.89 2.10
C GLY A 50 -7.03 11.96 1.02
N ARG A 51 -5.77 12.19 0.67
CA ARG A 51 -4.99 11.33 -0.22
C ARG A 51 -3.97 10.58 0.60
N TRP A 52 -3.61 9.40 0.15
CA TRP A 52 -2.46 8.67 0.68
C TRP A 52 -1.37 8.64 -0.37
N GLN A 53 -0.13 8.70 0.10
CA GLN A 53 1.06 8.55 -0.73
C GLN A 53 1.86 7.33 -0.28
N ILE A 54 2.62 6.75 -1.20
CA ILE A 54 3.49 5.63 -0.87
C ILE A 54 4.70 6.13 -0.07
N THR A 55 5.09 5.39 0.97
CA THR A 55 6.31 5.68 1.72
C THR A 55 7.52 5.01 1.06
N PRO A 56 8.77 5.42 1.40
CA PRO A 56 9.97 4.73 0.91
C PRO A 56 10.01 3.23 1.27
N LEU A 57 9.42 2.85 2.41
CA LEU A 57 9.28 1.45 2.80
C LEU A 57 8.27 0.72 1.89
N GLY A 58 7.11 1.34 1.64
CA GLY A 58 6.10 0.85 0.71
C GLY A 58 6.67 0.63 -0.69
N GLU A 59 7.45 1.57 -1.21
CA GLU A 59 8.12 1.44 -2.52
C GLU A 59 9.05 0.23 -2.57
N THR A 60 9.86 0.04 -1.53
CA THR A 60 10.79 -1.10 -1.44
C THR A 60 10.03 -2.43 -1.44
N VAL A 61 8.90 -2.50 -0.73
CA VAL A 61 8.05 -3.69 -0.67
C VAL A 61 7.33 -3.90 -2.01
N ALA A 62 6.77 -2.85 -2.60
CA ALA A 62 6.13 -2.89 -3.92
C ALA A 62 7.09 -3.41 -4.99
N LYS A 63 8.30 -2.87 -5.05
CA LYS A 63 9.35 -3.31 -5.97
C LYS A 63 9.65 -4.81 -5.85
N LYS A 64 9.82 -5.31 -4.62
CA LYS A 64 10.03 -6.75 -4.35
C LYS A 64 8.83 -7.61 -4.77
N LEU A 65 7.61 -7.08 -4.68
CA LEU A 65 6.39 -7.78 -5.09
C LEU A 65 6.26 -7.85 -6.61
N THR A 66 6.74 -6.84 -7.33
CA THR A 66 6.78 -6.82 -8.80
C THR A 66 7.83 -7.80 -9.32
N GLU A 67 9.03 -7.82 -8.74
CA GLU A 67 10.12 -8.74 -9.11
C GLU A 67 9.77 -10.21 -8.85
N ARG A 68 8.89 -10.51 -7.88
CA ARG A 68 8.41 -11.86 -7.56
C ARG A 68 7.29 -12.38 -8.47
N ASN A 69 6.68 -11.50 -9.26
CA ASN A 69 5.57 -11.83 -10.17
C ASN A 69 6.02 -11.85 -11.66
N GLN A 70 7.30 -11.63 -11.95
CA GLN A 70 7.94 -11.87 -13.24
C GLN A 70 8.60 -13.26 -13.26
#